data_AF-A0A529VMB3-F1
#
_entry.id   AF-A0A529VMB3-F1
#
_cell.length_a   1.000
_cell.length_b   1.000
_cell.length_c   1.000
_cell.angle_alpha   90.00
_cell.angle_beta   90.00
_cell.angle_gamma   90.00
#
_symmetry.space_group_name_H-M   'P 1'
#
loop_
_entity.id
_entity.type
_entity.pdbx_description
1 polymer ?
#
loop_
_entity_poly.entity_id
_entity_poly.type
_entity_poly.pdbx_seq_one_letter_code
_entity_poly.pdbx_strand_id
1 'polypeptide(L)' 'VADAVPQLRVPWADNSIWPLLSAIAVGGTFFASIYTPWAVVWGAIPVSFGFICWFWPKDEPEDVE' A
#
# COMPACT_ATOMS: atom_id res chain seq x y z
N VAL A 1 -10.38 35.97 23.99
CA VAL A 1 -9.69 34.66 24.03
C VAL A 1 -10.46 33.74 23.11
N ALA A 2 -9.82 33.10 22.13
CA ALA A 2 -10.49 32.13 21.24
C ALA A 2 -10.29 30.73 21.81
N ASP A 3 -11.38 29.99 22.02
CA ASP A 3 -11.33 28.59 22.45
C ASP A 3 -10.68 27.73 21.35
N ALA A 4 -9.49 27.19 21.64
CA ALA A 4 -8.72 26.36 20.73
C ALA A 4 -9.12 24.88 20.88
N VAL A 5 -10.37 24.55 20.54
CA VAL A 5 -10.84 23.16 20.55
C VAL A 5 -10.62 22.56 19.16
N PRO A 6 -9.91 21.42 19.03
CA PRO A 6 -9.65 20.81 17.73
C PRO A 6 -10.96 20.35 17.06
N GLN A 7 -11.29 20.97 15.93
CA GLN A 7 -12.53 20.74 15.16
C GLN A 7 -12.47 19.46 14.29
N LEU A 8 -11.26 18.95 14.04
CA LEU A 8 -11.01 17.83 13.14
C LEU A 8 -9.98 16.89 13.76
N ARG A 9 -10.31 15.59 13.80
CA ARG A 9 -9.36 14.52 14.10
C ARG A 9 -9.22 13.68 12.83
N VAL A 10 -8.12 13.88 12.11
CA VAL A 10 -7.85 13.13 10.89
C VAL A 10 -7.41 11.71 11.28
N PRO A 11 -8.06 10.65 10.80
CA PRO A 11 -7.59 9.29 10.99
C PRO A 11 -6.25 9.13 10.25
N TRP A 12 -5.26 8.60 10.95
CA TRP A 12 -3.97 8.27 10.36
C TRP A 12 -4.06 6.90 9.70
N ALA A 13 -3.34 6.71 8.59
CA ALA A 13 -3.24 5.40 7.97
C ALA A 13 -2.66 4.40 8.98
N ASP A 14 -3.32 3.26 9.12
CA ASP A 14 -2.93 2.23 10.08
C ASP A 14 -1.62 1.53 9.65
N ASN A 15 -0.93 0.92 10.61
CA ASN A 15 0.34 0.24 10.33
C ASN A 15 0.11 -0.94 9.37
N SER A 16 0.68 -0.88 8.17
CA SER A 16 0.55 -1.92 7.15
C SER A 16 1.92 -2.37 6.65
N ILE A 17 2.13 -3.68 6.52
CA ILE A 17 3.35 -4.28 5.96
C ILE A 17 3.33 -4.34 4.43
N TRP A 18 2.15 -4.22 3.83
CA TRP A 18 1.95 -4.31 2.38
C TRP A 18 2.74 -3.27 1.55
N PRO A 19 2.90 -2.00 1.97
CA PRO A 19 3.74 -1.03 1.27
C PRO A 19 5.19 -1.48 1.15
N LEU A 20 5.74 -2.07 2.21
CA LEU A 20 7.13 -2.56 2.21
C LEU A 20 7.31 -3.73 1.24
N LEU A 21 6.40 -4.71 1.29
CA LEU A 21 6.42 -5.86 0.37
C LEU A 21 6.26 -5.41 -1.09
N SER A 22 5.38 -4.44 -1.34
CA SER A 22 5.17 -3.86 -2.68
C SER A 22 6.42 -3.15 -3.17
N ALA A 23 7.10 -2.38 -2.32
CA ALA A 23 8.36 -1.71 -2.67
C ALA A 23 9.46 -2.71 -3.03
N ILE A 24 9.59 -3.80 -2.27
CA ILE A 24 10.56 -4.87 -2.57
C ILE A 24 10.21 -5.56 -3.88
N ALA A 25 8.94 -5.86 -4.13
CA ALA A 25 8.50 -6.50 -5.37
C ALA A 25 8.79 -5.62 -6.60
N VAL A 26 8.47 -4.33 -6.52
CA VAL A 26 8.73 -3.35 -7.59
C VAL A 26 10.23 -3.18 -7.80
N GLY A 27 10.99 -2.97 -6.73
CA GLY A 27 12.44 -2.80 -6.79
C GLY A 27 13.13 -4.04 -7.38
N GLY A 28 12.77 -5.24 -6.91
CA GLY A 28 13.28 -6.50 -7.43
C GLY A 28 12.95 -6.71 -8.90
N THR A 29 11.71 -6.39 -9.32
CA THR A 29 11.29 -6.48 -10.72
C THR A 29 12.09 -5.51 -11.59
N PHE A 30 12.28 -4.28 -11.13
CA PHE A 30 13.08 -3.28 -11.82
C PHE A 30 14.53 -3.76 -11.99
N PHE A 31 15.19 -4.20 -10.92
CA PHE A 31 16.56 -4.72 -10.99
C PHE A 31 16.68 -5.93 -11.92
N ALA A 32 15.76 -6.88 -11.84
CA ALA A 32 15.76 -8.06 -12.69
C ALA A 32 15.51 -7.71 -14.17
N SER A 33 14.69 -6.67 -14.45
CA SER A 33 14.41 -6.22 -15.82
C SER A 33 15.63 -5.70 -16.57
N ILE A 34 16.67 -5.24 -15.86
CA ILE A 34 17.95 -4.83 -16.44
C ILE A 34 18.62 -5.99 -17.18
N TYR A 35 18.49 -7.21 -16.64
CA TYR A 35 19.13 -8.40 -17.18
C TYR A 35 18.23 -9.16 -18.15
N THR A 36 16.91 -9.13 -17.93
CA THR A 36 15.95 -9.86 -18.79
C THR A 36 14.59 -9.17 -18.87
N PRO A 37 14.06 -8.90 -20.08
CA PRO A 37 12.73 -8.31 -20.26
C PRO A 37 11.61 -9.15 -19.65
N TRP A 38 11.78 -10.48 -19.62
CA TRP A 38 10.81 -11.42 -19.05
C TRP A 38 10.59 -11.22 -17.54
N ALA A 39 11.50 -10.53 -16.85
CA ALA A 39 11.34 -10.19 -15.44
C ALA A 39 10.11 -9.32 -15.19
N VAL A 40 9.69 -8.49 -16.15
CA VAL A 40 8.48 -7.67 -16.00
C VAL A 40 7.22 -8.53 -15.97
N VAL A 41 7.17 -9.58 -16.80
CA VAL A 41 6.00 -10.49 -16.85
C VAL A 41 5.87 -11.24 -15.53
N TRP A 42 6.97 -11.80 -15.03
CA TRP A 42 6.97 -12.53 -13.77
C TRP A 42 6.84 -11.60 -12.56
N GLY A 43 7.42 -10.41 -12.61
CA GLY A 43 7.39 -9.41 -11.55
C GLY A 43 6.05 -8.68 -11.42
N ALA A 44 5.28 -8.59 -12.51
CA ALA A 44 3.92 -8.05 -12.47
C ALA A 44 3.03 -8.84 -11.49
N ILE A 45 3.21 -10.17 -11.40
CA ILE A 45 2.42 -11.03 -10.51
C ILE A 45 2.57 -10.63 -9.03
N PRO A 46 3.78 -10.65 -8.42
CA PRO A 46 3.96 -10.25 -7.03
C PRO A 46 3.69 -8.76 -6.78
N VAL A 47 3.98 -7.88 -7.75
CA VAL A 47 3.67 -6.44 -7.62
C VAL A 47 2.16 -6.21 -7.55
N SER A 48 1.41 -6.78 -8.49
CA SER A 48 -0.06 -6.69 -8.48
C SER A 48 -0.64 -7.33 -7.23
N PHE A 49 -0.13 -8.47 -6.77
CA PHE A 49 -0.56 -9.08 -5.52
C PHE A 49 -0.35 -8.15 -4.32
N GLY A 50 0.82 -7.53 -4.19
CA GLY A 50 1.12 -6.56 -3.14
C GLY A 50 0.12 -5.40 -3.12
N PHE A 51 -0.19 -4.82 -4.27
CA PHE A 51 -1.16 -3.73 -4.36
C PHE A 51 -2.61 -4.18 -4.14
N ILE A 52 -3.01 -5.32 -4.69
CA ILE A 52 -4.35 -5.87 -4.49
C ILE A 52 -4.60 -6.12 -3.01
N CYS A 53 -3.69 -6.79 -2.31
CA CYS A 53 -3.85 -7.07 -0.89
C CYS A 53 -3.74 -5.81 -0.01
N TRP A 54 -2.91 -4.84 -0.42
CA TRP A 54 -2.83 -3.57 0.28
C TRP A 54 -4.14 -2.79 0.20
N PHE A 55 -4.62 -2.56 -1.02
CA PHE A 55 -5.81 -1.77 -1.30
C PHE A 55 -7.11 -2.57 -1.22
N TRP A 56 -7.04 -3.86 -0.88
CA TRP A 56 -8.24 -4.66 -0.66
C TRP A 56 -9.08 -3.98 0.42
N PRO A 57 -10.35 -3.66 0.11
CA PRO A 57 -11.23 -2.94 1.03
C PRO A 57 -11.29 -3.71 2.35
N LYS A 58 -11.03 -3.00 3.43
CA LYS A 58 -11.20 -3.46 4.80
C LYS A 58 -12.34 -2.62 5.35
N ASP A 59 -13.27 -3.25 6.05
CA ASP A 59 -14.43 -2.57 6.61
C ASP A 59 -13.96 -1.37 7.45
N GLU A 60 -14.53 -0.19 7.17
CA GLU A 60 -14.20 1.01 7.93
C GLU A 60 -14.91 0.91 9.29
N PRO A 61 -14.27 1.30 10.40
CA PRO A 61 -14.91 1.25 11.72
C PRO A 61 -16.08 2.23 11.88
N GLU A 62 -16.44 3.02 10.85
CA GLU A 62 -17.70 3.78 10.81
C GLU A 62 -18.91 2.92 10.39
N ASP A 63 -18.70 1.70 9.89
CA ASP A 63 -19.77 0.78 9.47
C ASP A 63 -20.36 -0.06 10.62
N VAL A 64 -19.86 0.14 11.85
CA VAL A 64 -20.40 -0.46 13.08
C VAL A 64 -21.26 0.58 13.83
N GLU A 65 -22.49 0.79 13.34
CA GLU A 65 -23.58 1.42 14.12
C GLU A 65 -24.09 0.49 15.23
#